data_AF-A0A962ZWC1-F1
#
_entry.id   AF-A0A962ZWC1-F1
#
_cell.length_a   1.000
_cell.length_b   1.000
_cell.length_c   1.000
_cell.angle_alpha   90.00
_cell.angle_beta   90.00
_cell.angle_gamma   90.00
#
_symmetry.space_group_name_H-M   'P 1'
#
loop_
_entity.id
_entity.type
_entity.pdbx_description
1 polymer ?
#
loop_
_entity_poly.entity_id
_entity_poly.type
_entity_poly.pdbx_seq_one_letter_code
_entity_poly.pdbx_strand_id
1 'polypeptide(L)'
;MTISRITRSGLCIAALALLTACGGDSADVIINNPAPDGGNPDPTPTGFDASALIVDIGEEVIVGTYAGMAGATGELLDAVTVLADGNLTRANLEAAQDTWFEARKYWESSEGFLWGPIDTEGYDPKLDDWPVNKVDLDNILGDQSIDLNSQAAIDQLETTVKGFHTIEYLLFNDGTGNEDTNGCGSAQAGTQACYDNILA
;
A
#
# COMPACT_ATOMS: atom_id res chain seq x y z
N MET A 1 6.92 -44.89 -11.27
CA MET A 1 5.69 -44.55 -12.01
C MET A 1 5.73 -43.04 -12.19
N THR A 2 6.19 -42.60 -13.35
CA THR A 2 6.58 -41.22 -13.64
C THR A 2 5.39 -40.51 -14.25
N ILE A 3 4.82 -39.50 -13.57
CA ILE A 3 3.80 -38.65 -14.16
C ILE A 3 4.45 -37.37 -14.69
N SER A 4 4.14 -37.15 -15.96
CA SER A 4 4.71 -36.19 -16.88
C SER A 4 4.43 -34.74 -16.49
N ARG A 5 5.43 -33.92 -16.82
CA ARG A 5 5.39 -32.46 -16.98
C ARG A 5 4.18 -32.01 -17.80
N ILE A 6 3.53 -30.93 -17.36
CA ILE A 6 2.76 -30.02 -18.22
C ILE A 6 3.38 -28.63 -18.05
N THR A 7 4.21 -28.27 -19.02
CA THR A 7 4.59 -26.90 -19.35
C THR A 7 3.55 -26.31 -20.30
N ARG A 8 2.94 -25.18 -19.93
CA ARG A 8 2.29 -24.21 -20.83
C ARG A 8 2.55 -22.83 -20.22
N SER A 9 3.55 -22.10 -20.70
CA SER A 9 3.44 -21.18 -21.84
C SER A 9 2.56 -19.97 -21.52
N GLY A 10 3.23 -18.88 -21.16
CA GLY A 10 3.03 -17.56 -21.74
C GLY A 10 1.68 -16.88 -21.52
N LEU A 11 1.63 -15.99 -20.53
CA LEU A 11 0.70 -14.87 -20.54
C LEU A 11 1.49 -13.56 -20.32
N CYS A 12 2.28 -13.19 -21.32
CA CYS A 12 2.70 -11.80 -21.50
C CYS A 12 1.53 -11.07 -22.14
N ILE A 13 0.65 -10.47 -21.34
CA ILE A 13 -0.27 -9.45 -21.84
C ILE A 13 0.48 -8.12 -21.69
N ALA A 14 1.16 -7.73 -22.75
CA ALA A 14 1.59 -6.36 -22.95
C ALA A 14 0.34 -5.53 -23.25
N ALA A 15 -0.15 -4.80 -22.26
CA ALA A 15 -1.13 -3.74 -22.48
C ALA A 15 -0.40 -2.51 -23.06
N LEU A 16 -0.15 -2.55 -24.38
CA LEU A 16 0.28 -1.39 -25.13
C LEU A 16 -0.97 -0.59 -25.53
N ALA A 17 -1.43 0.29 -24.64
CA ALA A 17 -2.41 1.31 -24.99
C ALA A 17 -1.71 2.39 -25.83
N LEU A 18 -1.95 2.36 -27.14
CA LEU A 18 -1.58 3.41 -28.06
C LEU A 18 -2.37 4.68 -27.71
N LEU A 19 -1.68 5.71 -27.20
CA LEU A 19 -2.16 7.08 -27.21
C LEU A 19 -2.27 7.56 -28.66
N THR A 20 -3.45 7.46 -29.26
CA THR A 20 -3.82 8.26 -30.43
C THR A 20 -5.30 8.63 -30.37
N ALA A 21 -5.58 9.84 -29.88
CA ALA A 21 -6.76 10.61 -30.28
C ALA A 21 -6.50 12.10 -30.01
N CYS A 22 -5.67 12.71 -30.87
CA CYS A 22 -5.75 14.14 -31.12
C CYS A 22 -6.79 14.35 -32.22
N GLY A 23 -7.75 15.26 -32.00
CA GLY A 23 -8.52 15.89 -33.07
C GLY A 23 -10.00 15.52 -33.13
N GLY A 24 -10.84 16.38 -32.56
CA GLY A 24 -12.28 16.43 -32.80
C GLY A 24 -12.80 17.85 -32.59
N ASP A 25 -12.89 18.62 -33.68
CA ASP A 25 -13.46 19.96 -33.73
C ASP A 25 -14.90 20.00 -33.20
N SER A 26 -15.30 21.06 -32.47
CA SER A 26 -16.69 21.54 -32.42
C SER A 26 -16.83 22.98 -31.88
N ALA A 27 -17.18 23.87 -32.83
CA ALA A 27 -18.02 25.07 -32.75
C ALA A 27 -17.82 26.12 -31.62
N ASP A 28 -17.33 27.29 -32.07
CA ASP A 28 -17.33 28.61 -31.43
C ASP A 28 -18.68 29.05 -30.82
N VAL A 29 -18.63 29.57 -29.59
CA VAL A 29 -19.59 30.57 -29.09
C VAL A 29 -18.82 31.77 -28.54
N ILE A 30 -18.79 32.84 -29.33
CA ILE A 30 -18.20 34.14 -29.00
C ILE A 30 -19.14 34.91 -28.03
N ILE A 31 -18.62 35.35 -26.89
CA ILE A 31 -19.24 36.44 -26.10
C ILE A 31 -18.28 37.64 -26.06
N ASN A 32 -18.69 38.72 -26.74
CA ASN A 32 -17.95 39.96 -26.95
C ASN A 32 -17.79 40.79 -25.68
N ASN A 33 -16.58 41.29 -25.40
CA ASN A 33 -16.34 42.72 -25.19
C ASN A 33 -14.85 43.10 -25.43
N PRO A 34 -14.50 44.15 -26.18
CA PRO A 34 -13.12 44.42 -26.58
C PRO A 34 -12.44 45.45 -25.68
N ALA A 35 -11.15 45.23 -25.38
CA ALA A 35 -10.21 46.29 -25.09
C ALA A 35 -8.94 46.06 -25.94
N PRO A 36 -8.34 47.13 -26.51
CA PRO A 36 -7.33 46.98 -27.54
C PRO A 36 -5.95 46.92 -26.89
N ASP A 37 -5.26 45.79 -26.99
CA ASP A 37 -3.81 45.78 -26.84
C ASP A 37 -3.16 45.27 -28.12
N GLY A 38 -2.20 46.07 -28.59
CA GLY A 38 -1.57 45.91 -29.88
C GLY A 38 -0.55 44.79 -29.85
N GLY A 39 -0.68 43.89 -30.83
CA GLY A 39 0.49 43.40 -31.54
C GLY A 39 1.36 42.37 -30.82
N ASN A 40 0.75 41.34 -30.24
CA ASN A 40 1.28 39.98 -30.27
C ASN A 40 0.09 39.02 -30.07
N PRO A 41 -0.17 38.02 -30.95
CA PRO A 41 -1.12 36.98 -30.57
C PRO A 41 -0.54 36.25 -29.37
N ASP A 42 -1.12 36.53 -28.20
CA ASP A 42 -1.00 35.68 -27.01
C ASP A 42 -1.21 34.23 -27.49
N PRO A 43 -0.30 33.27 -27.21
CA PRO A 43 -0.56 31.88 -27.54
C PRO A 43 -1.90 31.51 -26.90
N THR A 44 -2.89 31.34 -27.76
CA THR A 44 -4.28 31.13 -27.39
C THR A 44 -4.31 30.03 -26.33
N PRO A 45 -4.97 30.23 -25.17
CA PRO A 45 -5.15 29.14 -24.21
C PRO A 45 -5.78 27.99 -24.98
N THR A 46 -5.01 26.93 -25.24
CA THR A 46 -5.52 25.77 -25.95
C THR A 46 -6.69 25.26 -25.11
N GLY A 47 -7.89 25.24 -25.66
CA GLY A 47 -9.12 24.80 -25.01
C GLY A 47 -9.11 23.29 -24.73
N PHE A 48 -8.12 22.81 -23.99
CA PHE A 48 -8.04 21.45 -23.50
C PHE A 48 -9.09 21.30 -22.40
N ASP A 49 -10.17 20.61 -22.75
CA ASP A 49 -11.14 20.13 -21.77
C ASP A 49 -10.53 18.94 -21.01
N ALA A 50 -10.08 19.20 -19.79
CA ALA A 50 -9.49 18.20 -18.92
C ALA A 50 -10.54 17.35 -18.20
N SER A 51 -11.85 17.60 -18.35
CA SER A 51 -12.88 16.94 -17.54
C SER A 51 -12.83 15.42 -17.65
N ALA A 52 -12.72 14.87 -18.87
CA ALA A 52 -12.63 13.42 -19.06
C ALA A 52 -11.36 12.82 -18.42
N LEU A 53 -10.23 13.53 -18.53
CA LEU A 53 -8.96 13.11 -17.90
C LEU A 53 -9.06 13.14 -16.37
N ILE A 54 -9.68 14.17 -15.80
CA ILE A 54 -9.85 14.30 -14.35
C ILE A 54 -10.76 13.19 -13.81
N VAL A 55 -11.83 12.85 -14.53
CA VAL A 55 -12.71 11.72 -14.17
C VAL A 55 -11.93 10.41 -14.20
N ASP A 56 -11.16 10.14 -15.27
CA ASP A 56 -10.34 8.94 -15.40
C ASP A 56 -9.29 8.82 -14.28
N ILE A 57 -8.58 9.90 -13.97
CA ILE A 57 -7.64 9.96 -12.83
C ILE A 57 -8.37 9.70 -11.50
N GLY A 58 -9.54 10.31 -11.31
CA GLY A 58 -10.30 10.16 -10.07
C GLY A 58 -10.80 8.73 -9.86
N GLU A 59 -11.41 8.14 -10.87
CA GLU A 59 -12.10 6.85 -10.76
C GLU A 59 -11.14 5.66 -10.94
N GLU A 60 -10.31 5.67 -11.98
CA GLU A 60 -9.50 4.49 -12.35
C GLU A 60 -8.15 4.49 -11.64
N VAL A 61 -7.56 5.66 -11.37
CA VAL A 61 -6.26 5.76 -10.69
C VAL A 61 -6.44 5.88 -9.18
N ILE A 62 -7.08 6.94 -8.69
CA ILE A 62 -7.13 7.23 -7.26
C ILE A 62 -8.05 6.25 -6.53
N VAL A 63 -9.33 6.18 -6.93
CA VAL A 63 -10.29 5.27 -6.31
C VAL A 63 -9.89 3.81 -6.55
N GLY A 64 -9.43 3.48 -7.76
CA GLY A 64 -8.89 2.15 -8.09
C GLY A 64 -7.73 1.73 -7.18
N THR A 65 -6.77 2.61 -6.90
CA THR A 65 -5.64 2.32 -6.01
C THR A 65 -6.10 2.05 -4.57
N TYR A 66 -7.00 2.89 -4.02
CA TYR A 66 -7.50 2.66 -2.66
C TYR A 66 -8.39 1.43 -2.54
N ALA A 67 -9.17 1.10 -3.58
CA ALA A 67 -9.93 -0.15 -3.62
C ALA A 67 -9.00 -1.38 -3.66
N GLY A 68 -7.92 -1.32 -4.46
CA GLY A 68 -6.87 -2.33 -4.49
C GLY A 68 -6.18 -2.49 -3.14
N MET A 69 -5.84 -1.36 -2.49
CA MET A 69 -5.26 -1.35 -1.15
C MET A 69 -6.17 -2.03 -0.13
N ALA A 70 -7.47 -1.71 -0.12
CA ALA A 70 -8.43 -2.32 0.80
C ALA A 70 -8.56 -3.84 0.58
N GLY A 71 -8.50 -4.30 -0.67
CA GLY A 71 -8.48 -5.73 -0.99
C GLY A 71 -7.22 -6.42 -0.46
N ALA A 72 -6.05 -5.84 -0.76
CA ALA A 72 -4.75 -6.40 -0.36
C ALA A 72 -4.54 -6.37 1.16
N THR A 73 -5.02 -5.35 1.87
CA THR A 73 -4.98 -5.33 3.35
C THR A 73 -5.96 -6.34 3.96
N GLY A 74 -7.06 -6.66 3.28
CA GLY A 74 -7.93 -7.77 3.64
C GLY A 74 -7.21 -9.13 3.55
N GLU A 75 -6.45 -9.37 2.47
CA GLU A 75 -5.63 -10.59 2.34
C GLU A 75 -4.52 -10.65 3.38
N LEU A 76 -3.89 -9.52 3.70
CA LEU A 76 -2.93 -9.41 4.79
C LEU A 76 -3.57 -9.75 6.14
N LEU A 77 -4.77 -9.22 6.43
CA LEU A 77 -5.51 -9.53 7.65
C LEU A 77 -5.75 -11.04 7.78
N ASP A 78 -6.24 -11.68 6.72
CA ASP A 78 -6.48 -13.13 6.70
C ASP A 78 -5.18 -13.91 6.99
N ALA A 79 -4.06 -13.52 6.35
CA ALA A 79 -2.77 -14.17 6.53
C ALA A 79 -2.22 -14.02 7.96
N VAL A 80 -2.31 -12.83 8.57
CA VAL A 80 -1.87 -12.63 9.97
C VAL A 80 -2.82 -13.27 10.96
N THR A 81 -4.12 -13.39 10.67
CA THR A 81 -5.06 -14.15 11.51
C THR A 81 -4.70 -15.64 11.55
N VAL A 82 -4.27 -16.23 10.44
CA VAL A 82 -3.78 -17.63 10.43
C VAL A 82 -2.61 -17.81 11.40
N LEU A 83 -1.70 -16.84 11.46
CA LEU A 83 -0.60 -16.84 12.44
C LEU A 83 -1.14 -16.69 13.87
N ALA A 84 -2.00 -15.70 14.12
CA ALA A 84 -2.59 -15.45 15.44
C ALA A 84 -3.36 -16.65 16.01
N ASP A 85 -4.01 -17.44 15.15
CA ASP A 85 -4.74 -18.67 15.51
C ASP A 85 -3.83 -19.87 15.84
N GLY A 86 -2.51 -19.65 15.94
CA GLY A 86 -1.55 -20.66 16.37
C GLY A 86 -0.92 -21.47 15.24
N ASN A 87 -1.21 -21.15 13.97
CA ASN A 87 -0.59 -21.82 12.82
C ASN A 87 0.74 -21.14 12.41
N LEU A 88 1.62 -20.92 13.38
CA LEU A 88 2.92 -20.29 13.16
C LEU A 88 3.87 -21.27 12.46
N THR A 89 3.73 -21.34 11.14
CA THR A 89 4.62 -22.12 10.26
C THR A 89 5.38 -21.19 9.34
N ARG A 90 6.54 -21.62 8.84
CA ARG A 90 7.33 -20.82 7.88
C ARG A 90 6.51 -20.42 6.66
N ALA A 91 5.75 -21.35 6.10
CA ALA A 91 4.93 -21.09 4.91
C ALA A 91 3.86 -20.03 5.20
N ASN A 92 3.25 -20.05 6.39
CA ASN A 92 2.25 -19.05 6.76
C ASN A 92 2.89 -17.69 7.07
N LEU A 93 4.09 -17.66 7.66
CA LEU A 93 4.84 -16.42 7.87
C LEU A 93 5.27 -15.80 6.53
N GLU A 94 5.82 -16.59 5.61
CA GLU A 94 6.15 -16.14 4.26
C GLU A 94 4.91 -15.62 3.53
N ALA A 95 3.76 -16.31 3.66
CA ALA A 95 2.51 -15.82 3.08
C ALA A 95 2.08 -14.46 3.66
N ALA A 96 2.16 -14.28 4.99
CA ALA A 96 1.85 -13.01 5.62
C ALA A 96 2.81 -11.89 5.18
N GLN A 97 4.11 -12.18 5.10
CA GLN A 97 5.13 -11.27 4.60
C GLN A 97 4.87 -10.87 3.14
N ASP A 98 4.55 -11.82 2.27
CA ASP A 98 4.20 -11.56 0.87
C ASP A 98 2.96 -10.67 0.75
N THR A 99 1.90 -10.96 1.52
CA THR A 99 0.68 -10.13 1.53
C THR A 99 0.93 -8.72 2.05
N TRP A 100 1.89 -8.53 2.97
CA TRP A 100 2.29 -7.21 3.44
C TRP A 100 2.92 -6.39 2.30
N PHE A 101 3.82 -7.00 1.52
CA PHE A 101 4.39 -6.33 0.34
C PHE A 101 3.32 -6.00 -0.70
N GLU A 102 2.36 -6.90 -0.96
CA GLU A 102 1.28 -6.62 -1.92
C GLU A 102 0.40 -5.44 -1.46
N ALA A 103 0.07 -5.36 -0.17
CA ALA A 103 -0.65 -4.20 0.38
C ALA A 103 0.17 -2.91 0.28
N ARG A 104 1.46 -2.96 0.61
CA ARG A 104 2.37 -1.80 0.55
C ARG A 104 2.52 -1.23 -0.85
N LYS A 105 2.50 -2.05 -1.90
CA LYS A 105 2.57 -1.55 -3.28
C LYS A 105 1.45 -0.54 -3.59
N TYR A 106 0.24 -0.79 -3.10
CA TYR A 106 -0.87 0.13 -3.31
C TYR A 106 -0.72 1.40 -2.49
N TRP A 107 -0.31 1.28 -1.22
CA TRP A 107 0.00 2.44 -0.38
C TRP A 107 1.06 3.35 -1.02
N GLU A 108 2.21 2.80 -1.39
CA GLU A 108 3.32 3.51 -2.04
C GLU A 108 2.90 4.15 -3.37
N SER A 109 2.07 3.45 -4.15
CA SER A 109 1.52 4.02 -5.39
C SER A 109 0.55 5.18 -5.13
N SER A 110 -0.10 5.20 -3.96
CA SER A 110 -1.01 6.27 -3.54
C SER A 110 -0.32 7.54 -3.07
N GLU A 111 0.98 7.47 -2.78
CA GLU A 111 1.73 8.64 -2.29
C GLU A 111 1.81 9.79 -3.31
N GLY A 112 1.60 9.49 -4.60
CA GLY A 112 1.47 10.50 -5.65
C GLY A 112 0.22 11.39 -5.50
N PHE A 113 -0.72 11.03 -4.63
CA PHE A 113 -1.98 11.73 -4.43
C PHE A 113 -2.43 11.77 -2.96
N LEU A 114 -1.52 12.10 -2.03
CA LEU A 114 -1.84 12.33 -0.62
C LEU A 114 -2.53 13.69 -0.37
N TRP A 115 -3.74 13.84 -0.91
CA TRP A 115 -4.58 15.01 -0.69
C TRP A 115 -6.05 14.58 -0.59
N GLY A 116 -6.88 15.44 0.01
CA GLY A 116 -8.27 15.08 0.32
C GLY A 116 -8.35 14.25 1.61
N PRO A 117 -9.21 13.20 1.69
CA PRO A 117 -9.48 12.49 2.94
C PRO A 117 -8.24 11.95 3.67
N ILE A 118 -7.23 11.46 2.92
CA ILE A 118 -6.00 10.90 3.50
C ILE A 118 -5.23 11.93 4.35
N ASP A 119 -5.18 13.19 3.89
CA ASP A 119 -4.54 14.32 4.56
C ASP A 119 -5.47 14.94 5.63
N THR A 120 -6.77 15.10 5.33
CA THR A 120 -7.70 15.80 6.24
C THR A 120 -8.21 14.96 7.41
N GLU A 121 -8.21 13.63 7.31
CA GLU A 121 -8.69 12.72 8.36
C GLU A 121 -7.54 12.07 9.15
N GLY A 122 -6.30 12.44 8.83
CA GLY A 122 -5.09 11.95 9.48
C GLY A 122 -4.91 10.45 9.29
N TYR A 123 -5.29 9.90 8.13
CA TYR A 123 -5.07 8.49 7.82
C TYR A 123 -3.60 8.21 7.51
N ASP A 124 -2.91 9.14 6.86
CA ASP A 124 -1.50 9.00 6.50
C ASP A 124 -0.61 8.59 7.70
N PRO A 125 -0.53 9.38 8.79
CA PRO A 125 0.25 8.96 9.94
C PRO A 125 -0.36 7.73 10.65
N LYS A 126 -1.65 7.45 10.55
CA LYS A 126 -2.20 6.20 11.15
C LYS A 126 -1.78 4.94 10.40
N LEU A 127 -1.46 5.07 9.11
CA LEU A 127 -1.13 3.96 8.24
C LEU A 127 0.39 3.80 8.09
N ASP A 128 1.18 4.88 8.07
CA ASP A 128 2.59 4.81 7.64
C ASP A 128 3.54 5.70 8.46
N ASP A 129 3.28 5.88 9.77
CA ASP A 129 4.20 6.64 10.63
C ASP A 129 5.55 5.93 10.79
N TRP A 130 6.61 6.74 10.76
CA TRP A 130 7.99 6.28 10.92
C TRP A 130 8.82 7.30 11.71
N PRO A 131 9.68 6.87 12.66
CA PRO A 131 9.99 5.50 13.02
C PRO A 131 8.99 4.87 13.98
N VAL A 132 8.91 3.53 13.98
CA VAL A 132 8.19 2.77 15.01
C VAL A 132 8.81 3.05 16.38
N ASN A 133 7.98 3.42 17.36
CA ASN A 133 8.40 3.58 18.74
C ASN A 133 8.44 2.23 19.44
N LYS A 134 9.58 1.53 19.30
CA LYS A 134 9.79 0.17 19.80
C LYS A 134 9.56 0.05 21.32
N VAL A 135 9.92 1.08 22.09
CA VAL A 135 9.73 1.09 23.56
C VAL A 135 8.24 1.10 23.92
N ASP A 136 7.45 1.95 23.26
CA ASP A 136 6.02 2.02 23.53
C ASP A 136 5.28 0.80 22.98
N LEU A 137 5.71 0.28 21.83
CA LEU A 137 5.19 -0.96 21.28
C LEU A 137 5.40 -2.13 22.25
N ASP A 138 6.60 -2.32 22.79
CA ASP A 138 6.90 -3.37 23.77
C ASP A 138 6.04 -3.21 25.04
N ASN A 139 5.85 -1.98 25.51
CA ASN A 139 4.98 -1.70 26.66
C ASN A 139 3.51 -2.09 26.39
N ILE A 140 3.00 -1.76 25.21
CA ILE A 140 1.62 -2.09 24.79
C ILE A 140 1.42 -3.59 24.67
N LEU A 141 2.37 -4.30 24.04
CA LEU A 141 2.30 -5.76 23.88
C LEU A 141 2.39 -6.51 25.22
N GLY A 142 3.06 -5.93 26.23
CA GLY A 142 3.14 -6.46 27.58
C GLY A 142 1.96 -6.11 28.50
N ASP A 143 1.12 -5.13 28.13
CA ASP A 143 0.03 -4.63 28.97
C ASP A 143 -1.28 -5.40 28.73
N GLN A 144 -1.58 -6.34 29.61
CA GLN A 144 -2.81 -7.14 29.57
C GLN A 144 -4.10 -6.34 29.84
N SER A 145 -4.01 -5.06 30.22
CA SER A 145 -5.17 -4.19 30.37
C SER A 145 -5.67 -3.61 29.05
N ILE A 146 -4.85 -3.67 27.99
CA ILE A 146 -5.21 -3.22 26.65
C ILE A 146 -5.76 -4.40 25.84
N ASP A 147 -7.01 -4.29 25.40
CA ASP A 147 -7.60 -5.27 24.49
C ASP A 147 -7.20 -4.97 23.03
N LEU A 148 -6.10 -5.57 22.57
CA LEU A 148 -5.60 -5.40 21.22
C LEU A 148 -6.49 -6.02 20.12
N ASN A 149 -7.55 -6.76 20.49
CA ASN A 149 -8.58 -7.20 19.53
C ASN A 149 -9.69 -6.17 19.33
N SER A 150 -9.70 -5.09 20.12
CA SER A 150 -10.69 -4.03 20.03
C SER A 150 -10.23 -2.94 19.07
N GLN A 151 -11.00 -2.70 18.01
CA GLN A 151 -10.76 -1.56 17.10
C GLN A 151 -10.70 -0.24 17.87
N ALA A 152 -11.57 -0.06 18.87
CA ALA A 152 -11.57 1.15 19.68
C ALA A 152 -10.28 1.32 20.50
N ALA A 153 -9.64 0.23 20.93
CA ALA A 153 -8.34 0.32 21.59
C ALA A 153 -7.24 0.69 20.59
N ILE A 154 -7.21 0.04 19.41
CA ILE A 154 -6.25 0.32 18.34
C ILE A 154 -6.36 1.77 17.83
N ASP A 155 -7.58 2.30 17.72
CA ASP A 155 -7.82 3.69 17.31
C ASP A 155 -7.18 4.71 18.26
N GLN A 156 -7.11 4.39 19.56
CA GLN A 156 -6.52 5.24 20.60
C GLN A 156 -5.00 5.12 20.73
N LEU A 157 -4.38 4.11 20.10
CA LEU A 157 -2.92 3.99 20.11
C LEU A 157 -2.28 5.18 19.36
N GLU A 158 -1.08 5.55 19.79
CA GLU A 158 -0.25 6.49 19.04
C GLU A 158 0.05 5.96 17.64
N THR A 159 0.28 6.85 16.68
CA THR A 159 0.52 6.48 15.27
C THR A 159 1.81 5.68 15.09
N THR A 160 2.84 6.00 15.87
CA THR A 160 4.16 5.33 15.88
C THR A 160 4.17 3.87 16.36
N VAL A 161 3.03 3.31 16.77
CA VAL A 161 2.90 1.92 17.27
C VAL A 161 1.77 1.16 16.57
N LYS A 162 1.31 1.66 15.42
CA LYS A 162 0.37 0.97 14.52
C LYS A 162 0.76 1.19 13.06
N GLY A 163 -0.10 0.72 12.14
CA GLY A 163 0.13 0.87 10.70
C GLY A 163 1.15 -0.09 10.13
N PHE A 164 1.49 0.12 8.87
CA PHE A 164 2.31 -0.75 8.03
C PHE A 164 3.67 -1.05 8.63
N HIS A 165 4.39 -0.04 9.12
CA HIS A 165 5.72 -0.24 9.71
C HIS A 165 5.69 -1.01 11.03
N THR A 166 4.60 -0.90 11.81
CA THR A 166 4.43 -1.74 12.99
C THR A 166 4.18 -3.20 12.59
N ILE A 167 3.35 -3.44 11.58
CA ILE A 167 3.13 -4.79 11.04
C ILE A 167 4.44 -5.35 10.46
N GLU A 168 5.21 -4.52 9.75
CA GLU A 168 6.54 -4.88 9.23
C GLU A 168 7.47 -5.31 10.36
N TYR A 169 7.57 -4.49 11.41
CA TYR A 169 8.38 -4.83 12.57
C TYR A 169 7.97 -6.18 13.17
N LEU A 170 6.67 -6.44 13.34
CA LEU A 170 6.19 -7.71 13.92
C LEU A 170 6.40 -8.93 13.00
N LEU A 171 6.34 -8.76 11.67
CA LEU A 171 6.47 -9.87 10.72
C LEU A 171 7.91 -10.16 10.30
N PHE A 172 8.80 -9.18 10.36
CA PHE A 172 10.16 -9.27 9.80
C PHE A 172 11.29 -9.11 10.83
N ASN A 173 11.00 -8.64 12.04
CA ASN A 173 12.00 -8.61 13.11
C ASN A 173 12.06 -9.96 13.83
N ASP A 174 13.28 -10.39 14.13
CA ASP A 174 13.58 -11.63 14.87
C ASP A 174 14.04 -11.42 16.32
N GLY A 175 14.00 -10.18 16.80
CA GLY A 175 14.42 -9.85 18.15
C GLY A 175 15.93 -9.67 18.37
N THR A 176 16.77 -9.79 17.33
CA THR A 176 18.23 -9.53 17.42
C THR A 176 18.61 -8.08 17.12
N GLY A 177 17.65 -7.21 16.79
CA GLY A 177 17.89 -5.80 16.49
C GLY A 177 18.56 -5.56 15.13
N ASN A 178 18.66 -6.59 14.28
CA ASN A 178 19.01 -6.45 12.87
C ASN A 178 17.73 -6.40 12.05
N GLU A 179 17.47 -5.25 11.46
CA GLU A 179 16.29 -4.99 10.63
C GLU A 179 16.32 -5.75 9.28
N ASP A 180 17.39 -6.52 9.02
CA ASP A 180 17.68 -7.13 7.70
C ASP A 180 17.90 -8.65 7.72
N THR A 181 17.90 -9.30 8.88
CA THR A 181 18.11 -10.76 8.92
C THR A 181 17.38 -11.31 10.10
N ASN A 182 16.30 -12.07 9.87
CA ASN A 182 15.48 -12.80 10.84
C ASN A 182 16.28 -13.67 11.87
N GLY A 183 17.33 -13.16 12.54
CA GLY A 183 18.14 -13.75 13.61
C GLY A 183 18.95 -14.96 13.17
N CYS A 184 18.68 -15.39 11.95
CA CYS A 184 19.23 -16.54 11.30
C CYS A 184 20.14 -16.00 10.21
N GLY A 185 21.45 -16.13 10.45
CA GLY A 185 22.39 -16.16 9.34
C GLY A 185 21.82 -17.11 8.27
N SER A 186 22.06 -16.82 6.99
CA SER A 186 21.45 -17.52 5.85
C SER A 186 21.53 -19.06 5.89
N ALA A 187 22.38 -19.63 6.74
CA ALA A 187 22.53 -21.06 7.02
C ALA A 187 21.55 -21.66 8.06
N GLN A 188 20.86 -20.85 8.87
CA GLN A 188 19.97 -21.30 9.96
C GLN A 188 18.50 -20.97 9.73
N ALA A 189 18.19 -20.22 8.67
CA ALA A 189 16.83 -19.96 8.23
C ALA A 189 16.11 -21.30 7.99
N GLY A 190 14.99 -21.53 8.70
CA GLY A 190 14.23 -22.78 8.58
C GLY A 190 14.38 -23.79 9.74
N THR A 191 15.10 -23.45 10.82
CA THR A 191 15.33 -24.37 11.96
C THR A 191 14.53 -24.01 13.21
N GLN A 192 14.16 -25.02 14.01
CA GLN A 192 13.42 -24.84 15.29
C GLN A 192 14.10 -23.86 16.26
N ALA A 193 15.43 -23.83 16.27
CA ALA A 193 16.21 -22.91 17.10
C ALA A 193 16.08 -21.44 16.68
N CYS A 194 15.73 -21.15 15.42
CA CYS A 194 15.38 -19.79 14.97
C CYS A 194 14.01 -19.37 15.55
N TYR A 195 13.09 -20.34 15.63
CA TYR A 195 11.71 -20.13 16.05
C TYR A 195 11.58 -19.92 17.56
N ASP A 196 12.43 -20.58 18.35
CA ASP A 196 12.43 -20.40 19.80
C ASP A 196 12.92 -19.01 20.24
N ASN A 197 13.62 -18.25 19.38
CA ASN A 197 14.02 -16.86 19.65
C ASN A 197 12.97 -15.82 19.25
N ILE A 198 12.12 -16.12 18.26
CA ILE A 198 10.95 -15.29 17.92
C ILE A 198 9.84 -15.47 18.97
N LEU A 199 9.81 -16.63 19.65
CA LEU A 199 8.78 -17.03 20.62
C LEU A 199 9.20 -16.89 22.09
N ALA A 200 10.39 -16.37 22.39
CA ALA A 200 10.89 -16.13 23.75
C ALA A 200 10.85 -14.64 24.10
#